data_AF-A0A7V4V0X4-F1
#
_entry.id   AF-A0A7V4V0X4-F1
#
_cell.length_a   1.000
_cell.length_b   1.000
_cell.length_c   1.000
_cell.angle_alpha   90.00
_cell.angle_beta   90.00
_cell.angle_gamma   90.00
#
_symmetry.space_group_name_H-M   'P 1'
#
loop_
_entity.id
_entity.type
_entity.pdbx_description
1 polymer ?
#
loop_
_entity_poly.entity_id
_entity_poly.type
_entity_poly.pdbx_seq_one_letter_code
_entity_poly.pdbx_strand_id
1 'polypeptide(L)'
;MKNIIFNNFFLKILSLCLAIFSWFYINNEINQSKKKEKITLVWNRELDLEIKELPVRPNIKGSPPSGYTFVESKLTVNPPFCKVVGKKIILDSIEYVETEPIDLKKFTKTTTVKTSLRPIPNLVITEGEVELTIPIEKARR
;
A
#
# COMPACT_ATOMS: atom_id res chain seq x y z
N MET A 1 70.27 22.42 -24.34
CA MET A 1 69.08 22.14 -23.52
C MET A 1 68.67 20.64 -23.52
N LYS A 2 69.60 19.67 -23.63
CA LYS A 2 69.25 18.22 -23.58
C LYS A 2 69.49 17.59 -22.21
N ASN A 3 70.40 18.11 -21.39
CA ASN A 3 70.85 17.43 -20.16
C ASN A 3 69.87 17.50 -18.97
N ILE A 4 68.85 18.38 -19.01
CA ILE A 4 67.84 18.49 -17.94
C ILE A 4 66.83 17.32 -18.00
N ILE A 5 66.60 16.78 -19.20
CA ILE A 5 65.62 15.72 -19.44
C ILE A 5 66.23 14.35 -19.11
N PHE A 6 67.51 14.14 -19.45
CA PHE A 6 68.18 12.84 -19.31
C PHE A 6 68.78 12.57 -17.93
N ASN A 7 68.97 13.58 -17.08
CA ASN A 7 69.36 13.34 -15.70
C ASN A 7 68.16 12.86 -14.86
N ASN A 8 68.35 11.81 -14.08
CA ASN A 8 67.32 11.18 -13.24
C ASN A 8 66.11 10.67 -14.03
N PHE A 9 66.28 10.33 -15.31
CA PHE A 9 65.20 9.87 -16.18
C PHE A 9 64.49 8.63 -15.62
N PHE A 10 65.24 7.71 -15.01
CA PHE A 10 64.70 6.53 -14.34
C PHE A 10 63.78 6.88 -13.16
N LEU A 11 64.19 7.83 -12.30
CA LEU A 11 63.40 8.26 -11.14
C LEU A 11 62.08 8.92 -11.58
N LYS A 12 62.10 9.68 -12.68
CA LYS A 12 60.89 10.29 -13.25
C LYS A 12 59.92 9.23 -13.76
N ILE A 13 60.41 8.24 -14.52
CA ILE A 13 59.59 7.11 -14.99
C ILE A 13 59.00 6.34 -13.82
N LEU A 14 59.81 6.03 -12.81
CA LEU A 14 59.36 5.31 -11.63
C LEU A 14 58.24 6.07 -10.88
N SER A 15 58.39 7.39 -10.73
CA SER A 15 57.37 8.24 -10.12
C SER A 15 56.06 8.28 -10.92
N LEU A 16 56.16 8.30 -12.25
CA LEU A 16 54.99 8.30 -13.14
C LEU A 16 54.25 6.95 -13.08
N CYS A 17 54.99 5.83 -13.03
CA CYS A 17 54.41 4.50 -12.86
C CYS A 17 53.64 4.40 -11.53
N LEU A 18 54.24 4.83 -10.42
CA LEU A 18 53.60 4.84 -9.09
C LEU A 18 52.31 5.68 -9.09
N ALA A 19 52.32 6.84 -9.75
CA ALA A 19 51.15 7.69 -9.88
C ALA A 19 50.02 7.01 -10.67
N ILE A 20 50.34 6.34 -11.78
CA ILE A 20 49.35 5.60 -12.59
C ILE A 20 48.77 4.42 -11.80
N PHE A 21 49.61 3.67 -11.09
CA PHE A 21 49.16 2.57 -10.23
C PHE A 21 48.27 3.05 -9.09
N SER A 22 48.64 4.14 -8.42
CA SER A 22 47.84 4.72 -7.35
C SER A 22 46.52 5.28 -7.88
N TRP A 23 46.54 5.95 -9.03
CA TRP A 23 45.33 6.42 -9.69
C TRP A 23 44.40 5.27 -10.06
N PHE A 24 44.93 4.18 -10.64
CA PHE A 24 44.13 3.00 -10.98
C PHE A 24 43.55 2.33 -9.73
N TYR A 25 44.34 2.20 -8.66
CA TYR A 25 43.89 1.62 -7.39
C TYR A 25 42.73 2.42 -6.79
N ILE A 26 42.90 3.74 -6.66
CA ILE A 26 41.87 4.65 -6.14
C ILE A 26 40.61 4.63 -7.03
N ASN A 27 40.80 4.70 -8.35
CA ASN A 27 39.67 4.79 -9.27
C ASN A 27 38.89 3.46 -9.36
N ASN A 28 39.56 2.31 -9.20
CA ASN A 28 38.91 1.00 -9.11
C ASN A 28 38.00 0.89 -7.87
N GLU A 29 38.44 1.40 -6.72
CA GLU A 29 37.64 1.38 -5.49
C GLU A 29 36.45 2.36 -5.54
N ILE A 30 36.66 3.57 -6.07
CA ILE A 30 35.58 4.57 -6.25
C ILE A 30 34.50 4.05 -7.22
N ASN A 31 34.89 3.35 -8.29
CA ASN A 31 33.95 2.78 -9.25
C ASN A 31 33.10 1.65 -8.64
N GLN A 32 33.64 0.89 -7.68
CA GLN A 32 32.88 -0.11 -6.92
C GLN A 32 31.87 0.53 -5.96
N SER A 33 32.24 1.62 -5.29
CA SER A 33 31.36 2.34 -4.37
C SER A 33 30.21 3.06 -5.08
N LYS A 34 30.48 3.77 -6.18
CA LYS A 34 29.42 4.42 -7.00
C LYS A 34 28.44 3.40 -7.60
N LYS A 35 28.92 2.22 -7.98
CA LYS A 35 28.07 1.13 -8.48
C LYS A 35 27.17 0.58 -7.37
N LYS A 36 27.70 0.36 -6.17
CA LYS A 36 26.92 -0.08 -4.99
C LYS A 36 25.91 0.96 -4.50
N GLU A 37 26.23 2.24 -4.57
CA GLU A 37 25.35 3.35 -4.15
C GLU A 37 24.20 3.60 -5.16
N LYS A 38 24.46 3.47 -6.46
CA LYS A 38 23.39 3.50 -7.49
C LYS A 38 22.48 2.26 -7.46
N ILE A 39 23.01 1.12 -7.01
CA ILE A 39 22.25 -0.13 -6.86
C ILE A 39 21.34 -0.04 -5.63
N THR A 40 21.74 0.60 -4.53
CA THR A 40 20.91 0.68 -3.31
C THR A 40 19.68 1.58 -3.42
N LEU A 41 19.67 2.61 -4.28
CA LEU A 41 18.49 3.48 -4.47
C LEU A 41 17.42 2.91 -5.42
N VAL A 42 17.67 1.78 -6.08
CA VAL A 42 16.81 1.27 -7.15
C VAL A 42 16.12 -0.06 -6.83
N TRP A 43 16.62 -0.86 -5.87
CA TRP A 43 16.17 -2.25 -5.68
C TRP A 43 15.27 -2.55 -4.46
N ASN A 44 14.56 -1.56 -3.91
CA ASN A 44 13.55 -1.79 -2.86
C ASN A 44 12.10 -1.54 -3.31
N ARG A 45 11.81 -1.70 -4.61
CA ARG A 45 10.43 -1.84 -5.09
C ARG A 45 10.05 -3.31 -5.25
N GLU A 46 10.38 -4.12 -4.24
CA GLU A 46 9.47 -5.21 -3.89
C GLU A 46 8.13 -4.51 -3.66
N LEU A 47 7.09 -4.90 -4.38
CA LEU A 47 5.76 -4.40 -4.10
C LEU A 47 5.46 -4.82 -2.66
N ASP A 48 5.67 -3.91 -1.69
CA ASP A 48 5.40 -4.09 -0.27
C ASP A 48 3.88 -4.12 -0.06
N LEU A 49 3.28 -5.14 -0.67
CA LEU A 49 1.88 -5.47 -0.60
C LEU A 49 1.72 -6.37 0.60
N GLU A 50 1.00 -5.85 1.58
CA GLU A 50 0.57 -6.61 2.72
C GLU A 50 -0.91 -6.98 2.56
N ILE A 51 -1.36 -7.99 3.29
CA ILE A 51 -2.77 -8.35 3.41
C ILE A 51 -3.20 -7.96 4.81
N LYS A 52 -4.25 -7.14 4.91
CA LYS A 52 -4.83 -6.72 6.18
C LYS A 52 -6.31 -7.12 6.21
N GLU A 53 -6.73 -7.73 7.31
CA GLU A 53 -8.15 -7.96 7.58
C GLU A 53 -8.76 -6.69 8.17
N LEU A 54 -9.81 -6.19 7.53
CA LEU A 54 -10.51 -4.98 7.93
C LEU A 54 -11.98 -5.29 8.22
N PRO A 55 -12.57 -4.71 9.28
CA PRO A 55 -13.98 -4.85 9.56
C PRO A 55 -14.84 -4.18 8.48
N VAL A 56 -15.97 -4.81 8.16
CA VAL A 56 -16.95 -4.27 7.22
C VAL A 56 -17.98 -3.42 7.97
N ARG A 57 -18.17 -2.17 7.53
CA ARG A 57 -19.18 -1.25 8.06
C ARG A 57 -20.27 -0.98 7.02
N PRO A 58 -21.54 -1.34 7.30
CA PRO A 58 -22.63 -1.06 6.39
C PRO A 58 -22.88 0.44 6.23
N ASN A 59 -22.98 0.92 5.00
CA ASN A 59 -23.30 2.31 4.71
C ASN A 59 -24.82 2.50 4.56
N ILE A 60 -25.48 2.74 5.69
CA ILE A 60 -26.93 2.90 5.73
C ILE A 60 -27.32 4.35 5.42
N LYS A 61 -28.25 4.55 4.49
CA LYS A 61 -28.77 5.86 4.10
C LYS A 61 -30.28 5.96 4.32
N GLY A 62 -30.71 7.15 4.73
CA GLY A 62 -32.13 7.47 4.94
C GLY A 62 -32.70 6.83 6.21
N SER A 63 -34.02 6.77 6.26
CA SER A 63 -34.77 6.14 7.34
C SER A 63 -35.86 5.25 6.74
N PRO A 64 -36.30 4.20 7.45
CA PRO A 64 -37.41 3.37 7.00
C PRO A 64 -38.68 4.21 6.77
N PRO A 65 -39.64 3.72 5.97
CA PRO A 65 -40.93 4.36 5.80
C PRO A 65 -41.65 4.59 7.15
N SER A 66 -42.57 5.55 7.18
CA SER A 66 -43.37 5.87 8.36
C SER A 66 -44.05 4.63 8.94
N GLY A 67 -43.94 4.42 10.26
CA GLY A 67 -44.49 3.24 10.93
C GLY A 67 -43.50 2.08 11.08
N TYR A 68 -42.24 2.26 10.67
CA TYR A 68 -41.16 1.29 10.85
C TYR A 68 -39.94 1.91 11.54
N THR A 69 -39.20 1.07 12.26
CA THR A 69 -37.99 1.45 13.00
C THR A 69 -36.87 0.49 12.62
N PHE A 70 -35.71 1.07 12.30
CA PHE A 70 -34.48 0.32 12.08
C PHE A 70 -33.81 0.04 13.43
N VAL A 71 -33.51 -1.23 13.71
CA VAL A 71 -32.91 -1.66 14.98
C VAL A 71 -31.42 -1.91 14.77
N GLU A 72 -30.62 -0.86 14.87
CA GLU A 72 -29.18 -0.92 14.60
C GLU A 72 -28.45 -2.00 15.41
N SER A 73 -28.87 -2.25 16.65
CA SER A 73 -28.28 -3.28 17.53
C SER A 73 -28.44 -4.72 17.04
N LYS A 74 -29.36 -4.98 16.11
CA LYS A 74 -29.61 -6.32 15.52
C LYS A 74 -29.06 -6.44 14.09
N LEU A 75 -28.39 -5.41 13.57
CA LEU A 75 -27.79 -5.44 12.23
C LEU A 75 -26.66 -6.47 12.21
N THR A 76 -26.71 -7.41 11.29
CA THR A 76 -25.65 -8.41 11.12
C THR A 76 -25.05 -8.35 9.73
N VAL A 77 -23.73 -8.49 9.67
CA VAL A 77 -22.93 -8.50 8.44
C VAL A 77 -22.20 -9.83 8.34
N ASN A 78 -22.33 -10.51 7.21
CA ASN A 78 -21.67 -11.78 6.96
C ASN A 78 -21.00 -11.78 5.57
N PRO A 79 -19.66 -11.95 5.49
CA PRO A 79 -18.69 -11.97 6.59
C PRO A 79 -18.51 -10.59 7.26
N PRO A 80 -18.18 -10.52 8.57
CA PRO A 80 -17.96 -9.24 9.26
C PRO A 80 -16.60 -8.60 8.97
N PHE A 81 -15.68 -9.32 8.34
CA PHE A 81 -14.35 -8.85 7.96
C PHE A 81 -14.07 -9.20 6.50
N CYS A 82 -13.29 -8.36 5.82
CA CYS A 82 -12.79 -8.62 4.48
C CYS A 82 -11.27 -8.47 4.44
N LYS A 83 -10.62 -9.22 3.55
CA LYS A 83 -9.17 -9.10 3.32
C LYS A 83 -8.91 -8.04 2.28
N VAL A 84 -8.03 -7.10 2.60
CA VAL A 84 -7.63 -6.02 1.70
C VAL A 84 -6.13 -6.12 1.45
N VAL A 85 -5.76 -6.07 0.18
CA VAL A 85 -4.39 -6.18 -0.31
C VAL A 85 -3.95 -4.82 -0.83
N GLY A 86 -2.78 -4.36 -0.41
CA GLY A 86 -2.26 -3.07 -0.83
C GLY A 86 -0.97 -2.68 -0.16
N LYS A 87 -0.46 -1.49 -0.51
CA LYS A 87 0.76 -0.97 0.10
C LYS A 87 0.54 -0.73 1.59
N LYS A 88 1.50 -1.13 2.42
CA LYS A 88 1.48 -0.94 3.87
C LYS A 88 1.04 0.47 4.29
N ILE A 89 1.65 1.50 3.68
CA ILE A 89 1.35 2.91 3.99
C ILE A 89 -0.13 3.29 3.77
N ILE A 90 -0.81 2.65 2.82
CA ILE A 90 -2.23 2.88 2.56
C ILE A 90 -3.08 2.03 3.50
N LEU A 91 -2.70 0.77 3.73
CA LEU A 91 -3.42 -0.14 4.65
C LEU A 91 -3.43 0.38 6.10
N ASP A 92 -2.36 1.03 6.54
CA ASP A 92 -2.26 1.62 7.88
C ASP A 92 -3.16 2.84 8.05
N SER A 93 -3.53 3.51 6.96
CA SER A 93 -4.44 4.67 6.98
C SER A 93 -5.93 4.30 7.05
N ILE A 94 -6.28 3.02 6.90
CA ILE A 94 -7.66 2.56 6.80
C ILE A 94 -8.00 1.65 7.97
N GLU A 95 -9.12 1.95 8.62
CA GLU A 95 -9.62 1.22 9.79
C GLU A 95 -10.76 0.26 9.47
N TYR A 96 -11.53 0.51 8.41
CA TYR A 96 -12.70 -0.27 8.03
C TYR A 96 -13.01 -0.12 6.53
N VAL A 97 -13.81 -1.05 6.00
CA VAL A 97 -14.32 -1.01 4.62
C VAL A 97 -15.82 -0.78 4.64
N GLU A 98 -16.31 0.18 3.86
CA GLU A 98 -17.74 0.45 3.75
C GLU A 98 -18.41 -0.42 2.69
N THR A 99 -19.69 -0.75 2.88
CA THR A 99 -20.52 -1.30 1.79
C THR A 99 -20.97 -0.20 0.84
N GLU A 100 -21.52 -0.58 -0.31
CA GLU A 100 -22.34 0.32 -1.10
C GLU A 100 -23.51 0.90 -0.26
N PRO A 101 -23.96 2.12 -0.58
CA PRO A 101 -25.02 2.78 0.18
C PRO A 101 -26.35 2.05 0.05
N ILE A 102 -26.97 1.74 1.18
CA ILE A 102 -28.25 1.03 1.24
C ILE A 102 -29.32 1.98 1.75
N ASP A 103 -30.31 2.25 0.89
CA ASP A 103 -31.43 3.12 1.24
C ASP A 103 -32.52 2.34 1.99
N LEU A 104 -32.76 2.72 3.25
CA LEU A 104 -33.77 2.09 4.10
C LEU A 104 -35.21 2.35 3.66
N LYS A 105 -35.45 3.36 2.81
CA LYS A 105 -36.81 3.72 2.35
C LYS A 105 -37.52 2.58 1.62
N LYS A 106 -36.77 1.61 1.09
CA LYS A 106 -37.32 0.48 0.32
C LYS A 106 -37.77 -0.69 1.21
N PHE A 107 -37.40 -0.69 2.48
CA PHE A 107 -37.58 -1.85 3.34
C PHE A 107 -38.63 -1.58 4.43
N THR A 108 -39.61 -2.48 4.52
CA THR A 108 -40.70 -2.44 5.51
C THR A 108 -40.70 -3.68 6.40
N LYS A 109 -39.75 -4.60 6.22
CA LYS A 109 -39.59 -5.85 6.97
C LYS A 109 -38.12 -6.20 7.05
N THR A 110 -37.75 -6.98 8.07
CA THR A 110 -36.41 -7.57 8.16
C THR A 110 -36.07 -8.31 6.88
N THR A 111 -34.99 -7.90 6.23
CA THR A 111 -34.60 -8.40 4.90
C THR A 111 -33.11 -8.65 4.88
N THR A 112 -32.70 -9.75 4.24
CA THR A 112 -31.30 -10.02 3.94
C THR A 112 -30.97 -9.50 2.54
N VAL A 113 -29.99 -8.61 2.44
CA VAL A 113 -29.57 -7.97 1.20
C VAL A 113 -28.13 -8.35 0.90
N LYS A 114 -27.87 -8.88 -0.30
CA LYS A 114 -26.52 -9.04 -0.84
C LYS A 114 -26.07 -7.73 -1.46
N THR A 115 -24.92 -7.22 -1.05
CA THR A 115 -24.35 -5.97 -1.56
C THR A 115 -22.84 -6.08 -1.73
N SER A 116 -22.29 -5.21 -2.56
CA SER A 116 -20.84 -5.12 -2.74
C SER A 116 -20.20 -4.18 -1.74
N LEU A 117 -18.92 -4.40 -1.47
CA LEU A 117 -18.05 -3.48 -0.75
C LEU A 117 -17.68 -2.30 -1.65
N ARG A 118 -17.65 -1.11 -1.08
CA ARG A 118 -17.27 0.10 -1.79
C ARG A 118 -15.80 -0.01 -2.19
N PRO A 119 -15.46 0.15 -3.49
CA PRO A 119 -14.08 0.04 -3.93
C PRO A 119 -13.22 1.15 -3.35
N ILE A 120 -12.01 0.79 -2.90
CA ILE A 120 -11.04 1.73 -2.34
C ILE A 120 -9.92 1.93 -3.38
N PRO A 121 -9.61 3.17 -3.79
CA PRO A 121 -8.57 3.43 -4.78
C PRO A 121 -7.22 2.84 -4.36
N ASN A 122 -6.51 2.21 -5.30
CA ASN A 122 -5.18 1.61 -5.10
C ASN A 122 -5.13 0.41 -4.14
N LEU A 123 -6.27 -0.17 -3.78
CA LEU A 123 -6.37 -1.39 -2.98
C LEU A 123 -7.21 -2.45 -3.69
N VAL A 124 -6.96 -3.70 -3.35
CA VAL A 124 -7.71 -4.85 -3.85
C VAL A 124 -8.41 -5.53 -2.69
N ILE A 125 -9.74 -5.63 -2.77
CA ILE A 125 -10.54 -6.34 -1.77
C ILE A 125 -10.72 -7.78 -2.26
N THR A 126 -10.32 -8.74 -1.42
CA THR A 126 -10.61 -10.16 -1.65
C THR A 126 -12.00 -10.44 -1.10
N GLU A 127 -12.88 -10.98 -1.93
CA GLU A 127 -14.29 -11.23 -1.61
C GLU A 127 -15.08 -9.94 -1.34
N GLY A 128 -15.44 -9.25 -2.43
CA GLY A 128 -16.12 -7.96 -2.39
C GLY A 128 -17.63 -8.02 -2.15
N GLU A 129 -18.23 -9.19 -1.93
CA GLU A 129 -19.68 -9.35 -1.70
C GLU A 129 -19.95 -9.73 -0.24
N VAL A 130 -20.95 -9.09 0.36
CA VAL A 130 -21.38 -9.36 1.74
C VAL A 130 -22.90 -9.45 1.84
N GLU A 131 -23.36 -10.28 2.77
CA GLU A 131 -24.76 -10.41 3.16
C GLU A 131 -25.06 -9.57 4.39
N LEU A 132 -26.07 -8.71 4.28
CA LEU A 132 -26.53 -7.83 5.35
C LEU A 132 -27.94 -8.21 5.76
N THR A 133 -28.14 -8.57 7.03
CA THR A 133 -29.48 -8.73 7.58
C THR A 133 -29.91 -7.43 8.23
N ILE A 134 -30.83 -6.72 7.59
CA ILE A 134 -31.30 -5.41 8.02
C ILE A 134 -32.58 -5.60 8.83
N PRO A 135 -32.54 -5.50 10.17
CA PRO A 135 -33.70 -5.65 11.04
C PRO A 135 -34.61 -4.43 10.97
N ILE A 136 -35.86 -4.63 10.56
CA ILE A 136 -36.87 -3.58 10.55
C ILE A 136 -38.09 -4.07 11.31
N GLU A 137 -38.41 -3.33 12.37
CA GLU A 137 -39.56 -3.60 13.22
C GLU A 137 -40.64 -2.54 12.98
N LYS A 138 -41.89 -2.88 13.30
CA LYS A 138 -42.98 -1.91 13.25
C LYS A 138 -42.82 -0.95 14.42
N ALA A 139 -42.81 0.36 14.16
CA ALA A 139 -42.76 1.37 15.19
C ALA A 139 -44.00 1.20 16.09
N ARG A 140 -43.79 0.79 17.35
CA ARG A 140 -44.87 0.79 18.35
C ARG A 140 -45.23 2.26 18.62
N ARG A 141 -46.50 2.57 18.41
CA ARG A 141 -47.11 3.87 18.67
C ARG A 141 -47.35 4.06 20.16
#